data_AF-A0A2H6B342-F1
#
_entry.id   AF-A0A2H6B342-F1
#
_cell.length_a   1.000
_cell.length_b   1.000
_cell.length_c   1.000
_cell.angle_alpha   90.00
_cell.angle_beta   90.00
_cell.angle_gamma   90.00
#
_symmetry.space_group_name_H-M   'P 1'
#
loop_
_entity.id
_entity.type
_entity.pdbx_description
1 polymer ?
#
loop_
_entity_poly.entity_id
_entity_poly.type
_entity_poly.pdbx_seq_one_letter_code
_entity_poly.pdbx_strand_id
1 'polypeptide(L)'
;MMRHCHLLFAALLGGFFVLATPAQASLTIQDYLDIKLGRKEGVDSSVLSLYLWGALDALLIANQAAETLGTPRFFCEPESDVELSIDDFRTMVDSQLEKLRLEPDFDRRAGEMTVGQLALIALIDKFPCRE
;
A
#
# COMPACT_ATOMS: atom_id res chain seq x y z
N MET A 1 -63.22 29.59 -8.40
CA MET A 1 -63.92 28.38 -7.89
C MET A 1 -63.14 27.18 -8.42
N MET A 2 -62.57 26.23 -7.67
CA MET A 2 -62.57 25.87 -6.24
C MET A 2 -61.30 25.04 -5.95
N ARG A 3 -60.78 25.17 -4.72
CA ARG A 3 -60.22 24.14 -3.81
C ARG A 3 -59.22 23.12 -4.38
N HIS A 4 -57.94 23.20 -4.00
CA HIS A 4 -57.33 22.47 -2.86
C HIS A 4 -57.52 20.95 -2.94
N CYS A 5 -56.42 20.24 -3.21
CA CYS A 5 -56.19 18.92 -2.65
C CYS A 5 -54.69 18.79 -2.34
N HIS A 6 -54.34 19.03 -1.07
CA HIS A 6 -53.13 18.49 -0.47
C HIS A 6 -53.32 16.99 -0.33
N LEU A 7 -52.28 16.20 -0.61
CA LEU A 7 -51.73 15.17 0.28
C LEU A 7 -51.07 14.03 -0.50
N LEU A 8 -49.94 13.60 0.06
CA LEU A 8 -49.33 12.26 -0.02
C LEU A 8 -48.57 11.95 -1.32
N PHE A 9 -47.24 11.97 -1.24
CA PHE A 9 -46.46 10.74 -1.11
C PHE A 9 -45.00 11.09 -0.80
N ALA A 10 -44.74 11.35 0.49
CA ALA A 10 -43.38 11.35 1.04
C ALA A 10 -42.99 9.89 1.32
N ALA A 11 -42.36 9.20 0.37
CA ALA A 11 -41.79 7.86 0.62
C ALA A 11 -40.87 7.37 -0.51
N LEU A 12 -39.87 8.14 -0.97
CA LEU A 12 -38.87 7.63 -1.93
C LEU A 12 -37.48 8.24 -1.72
N LEU A 13 -37.08 8.46 -0.46
CA LEU A 13 -35.69 8.70 -0.06
C LEU A 13 -35.20 7.54 0.81
N GLY A 14 -35.39 6.32 0.31
CA GLY A 14 -34.69 5.14 0.81
C GLY A 14 -33.25 5.21 0.31
N GLY A 15 -32.45 6.08 0.93
CA GLY A 15 -31.01 6.16 0.70
C GLY A 15 -30.38 4.82 1.03
N PHE A 16 -30.11 4.04 0.00
CA PHE A 16 -29.30 2.83 0.08
C PHE A 16 -27.85 3.30 0.32
N PHE A 17 -27.51 3.60 1.58
CA PHE A 17 -26.12 3.71 1.99
C PHE A 17 -25.54 2.29 1.88
N VAL A 18 -25.02 1.97 0.70
CA VAL A 18 -24.09 0.86 0.54
C VAL A 18 -22.89 1.25 1.40
N LEU A 19 -22.82 0.70 2.61
CA LEU A 19 -21.59 0.61 3.38
C LEU A 19 -20.67 -0.30 2.56
N ALA A 20 -20.05 0.27 1.52
CA ALA A 20 -18.89 -0.33 0.90
C ALA A 20 -17.83 -0.33 2.00
N THR A 21 -17.66 -1.47 2.67
CA THR A 21 -16.42 -1.71 3.40
C THR A 21 -15.33 -1.51 2.36
N PRO A 22 -14.38 -0.56 2.57
CA PRO A 22 -13.27 -0.44 1.66
C PRO A 22 -12.61 -1.82 1.66
N ALA A 23 -12.68 -2.52 0.53
CA ALA A 23 -11.85 -3.69 0.34
C ALA A 23 -10.43 -3.20 0.61
N GLN A 24 -9.78 -3.76 1.62
CA GLN A 24 -8.41 -3.39 1.97
C GLN A 24 -7.56 -3.65 0.73
N ALA A 25 -7.22 -2.59 -0.01
CA ALA A 25 -6.43 -2.65 -1.23
C ALA A 25 -4.93 -2.91 -0.95
N SER A 26 -4.60 -3.37 0.25
CA SER A 26 -3.25 -3.69 0.69
C SER A 26 -2.93 -5.15 0.44
N LEU A 27 -1.79 -5.40 -0.19
CA LEU A 27 -1.31 -6.74 -0.46
C LEU A 27 -0.51 -7.23 0.77
N THR A 28 -0.91 -8.36 1.34
CA THR A 28 -0.15 -9.00 2.44
C THR A 28 1.15 -9.59 1.92
N ILE A 29 2.11 -9.84 2.79
CA ILE A 29 3.36 -10.52 2.38
C ILE A 29 3.05 -11.93 1.85
N GLN A 30 2.08 -12.63 2.43
CA GLN A 30 1.66 -13.94 1.94
C GLN A 30 1.07 -13.86 0.52
N ASP A 31 0.19 -12.90 0.25
CA ASP A 31 -0.35 -12.67 -1.10
C ASP A 31 0.76 -12.37 -2.12
N TYR A 32 1.78 -11.61 -1.72
CA TYR A 32 2.93 -11.29 -2.56
C TYR A 32 3.68 -12.53 -2.97
N LEU A 33 3.97 -13.40 -2.00
CA LEU A 33 4.65 -14.66 -2.23
C LEU A 33 3.83 -15.59 -3.12
N ASP A 34 2.53 -15.70 -2.90
CA ASP A 34 1.68 -16.57 -3.70
C ASP A 34 1.58 -16.09 -5.15
N ILE A 35 1.50 -14.79 -5.40
CA ILE A 35 1.55 -14.24 -6.77
C ILE A 35 2.94 -14.45 -7.37
N LYS A 36 4.02 -14.16 -6.64
CA LYS A 36 5.41 -14.30 -7.10
C LYS A 36 5.74 -15.75 -7.49
N LEU A 37 5.18 -16.71 -6.77
CA LEU A 37 5.37 -18.15 -7.02
C LEU A 37 4.37 -18.74 -8.02
N GLY A 38 3.48 -17.92 -8.61
CA GLY A 38 2.46 -18.37 -9.56
C GLY A 38 1.37 -19.25 -8.94
N ARG A 39 1.15 -19.15 -7.63
CA ARG A 39 0.14 -19.92 -6.89
C ARG A 39 -1.24 -19.27 -6.88
N LYS A 40 -1.34 -18.00 -7.31
CA LYS A 40 -2.61 -17.27 -7.39
C LYS A 40 -3.16 -17.33 -8.82
N GLU A 41 -4.17 -18.18 -9.03
CA GLU A 41 -4.78 -18.39 -10.34
C GLU A 41 -5.35 -17.08 -10.92
N GLY A 42 -5.13 -16.87 -12.22
CA GLY A 42 -5.63 -15.70 -12.94
C GLY A 42 -4.92 -14.38 -12.63
N VAL A 43 -3.85 -14.39 -11.83
CA VAL A 43 -3.07 -13.19 -11.49
C VAL A 43 -1.68 -13.28 -12.10
N ASP A 44 -1.38 -12.39 -13.04
CA ASP A 44 -0.05 -12.29 -13.66
C ASP A 44 0.94 -11.61 -12.71
N SER A 45 2.18 -12.13 -12.65
CA SER A 45 3.22 -11.59 -11.75
C SER A 45 3.62 -10.14 -12.04
N SER A 46 3.35 -9.61 -13.24
CA SER A 46 3.54 -8.19 -13.58
C SER A 46 2.71 -7.25 -12.72
N VAL A 47 1.61 -7.72 -12.11
CA VAL A 47 0.83 -6.94 -11.15
C VAL A 47 1.67 -6.53 -9.93
N LEU A 48 2.68 -7.32 -9.57
CA LEU A 48 3.57 -7.00 -8.45
C LEU A 48 4.42 -5.76 -8.76
N SER A 49 4.89 -5.61 -10.00
CA SER A 49 5.62 -4.41 -10.41
C SER A 49 4.73 -3.17 -10.35
N LEU A 50 3.48 -3.26 -10.82
CA LEU A 50 2.53 -2.15 -10.73
C LEU A 50 2.22 -1.79 -9.27
N TYR A 51 2.02 -2.81 -8.42
CA TYR A 51 1.78 -2.61 -6.99
C TYR A 51 2.98 -1.93 -6.32
N LEU A 52 4.19 -2.40 -6.57
CA LEU A 52 5.41 -1.82 -6.02
C LEU A 52 5.66 -0.40 -6.54
N TRP A 53 5.31 -0.11 -7.79
CA TRP A 53 5.42 1.24 -8.33
C TRP A 53 4.50 2.22 -7.59
N GLY A 54 3.24 1.85 -7.38
CA GLY A 54 2.32 2.64 -6.56
C GLY A 54 2.74 2.76 -5.10
N ALA A 55 3.31 1.70 -4.52
CA ALA A 55 3.83 1.74 -3.15
C ALA A 55 5.04 2.70 -3.04
N LEU A 56 5.96 2.67 -4.01
CA LEU A 56 7.10 3.57 -4.04
C LEU A 56 6.67 5.03 -4.13
N ASP A 57 5.79 5.36 -5.08
CA ASP A 57 5.26 6.72 -5.27
C ASP A 57 4.59 7.24 -3.98
N ALA A 58 3.73 6.42 -3.37
CA ALA A 58 3.08 6.78 -2.11
C ALA A 58 4.07 7.01 -0.96
N LEU A 59 5.14 6.22 -0.87
CA LEU A 59 6.17 6.35 0.16
C LEU A 59 7.04 7.60 -0.06
N LEU A 60 7.39 7.93 -1.31
CA LEU A 60 8.11 9.16 -1.66
C LEU A 60 7.26 10.40 -1.32
N ILE A 61 5.98 10.41 -1.70
CA ILE A 61 5.04 11.49 -1.36
C ILE A 61 4.90 11.62 0.16
N ALA A 62 4.74 10.52 0.89
CA ALA A 62 4.63 10.54 2.35
C ALA A 62 5.92 11.08 3.00
N ASN A 63 7.09 10.73 2.47
CA ASN A 63 8.39 11.19 2.95
C ASN A 63 8.56 12.72 2.75
N GLN A 64 8.19 13.23 1.56
CA GLN A 64 8.21 14.66 1.27
C GLN A 64 7.19 15.45 2.11
N ALA A 65 6.02 14.87 2.34
CA ALA A 65 5.00 15.46 3.21
C ALA A 65 5.50 15.55 4.66
N ALA A 66 6.19 14.52 5.15
CA ALA A 66 6.77 14.53 6.49
C ALA A 66 7.73 15.71 6.68
N GLU A 67 8.65 15.92 5.73
CA GLU A 67 9.57 17.07 5.72
C GLU A 67 8.81 18.41 5.70
N THR A 68 7.81 18.54 4.82
CA THR A 68 7.01 19.77 4.69
C THR A 68 6.27 20.12 5.99
N LEU A 69 5.86 19.11 6.75
CA LEU A 69 5.19 19.27 8.04
C LEU A 69 6.16 19.49 9.21
N GLY A 70 7.47 19.62 8.95
CA GLY A 70 8.48 19.76 9.99
C GLY A 70 8.69 18.49 10.81
N THR A 71 8.23 17.34 10.32
CA THR A 71 8.51 16.04 10.91
C THR A 71 9.74 15.42 10.24
N PRO A 72 10.55 14.61 10.96
CA PRO A 72 11.66 13.93 10.35
C PRO A 72 11.20 13.05 9.18
N ARG A 73 11.98 13.04 8.10
CA ARG A 73 11.81 12.09 6.99
C ARG A 73 11.92 10.66 7.50
N PHE A 74 11.16 9.76 6.89
CA PHE A 74 11.22 8.33 7.22
C PHE A 74 12.52 7.70 6.70
N PHE A 75 12.94 8.09 5.49
CA PHE A 75 14.19 7.66 4.85
C PHE A 75 14.82 8.84 4.08
N CYS A 76 16.11 8.74 3.79
CA CYS A 76 16.86 9.80 3.14
C CYS A 76 17.26 9.38 1.73
N GLU A 77 16.49 9.81 0.74
CA GLU A 77 16.74 9.52 -0.67
C GLU A 77 18.21 9.74 -1.04
N PRO A 78 18.78 8.87 -1.91
CA PRO A 78 20.15 9.04 -2.34
C PRO A 78 20.34 10.38 -3.07
N GLU A 79 21.57 10.87 -3.12
CA GLU A 79 21.89 12.13 -3.81
C GLU A 79 21.44 12.08 -5.29
N SER A 80 21.23 13.26 -5.88
CA SER A 80 20.48 13.46 -7.13
C SER A 80 21.06 12.79 -8.40
N ASP A 81 22.20 12.11 -8.28
CA ASP A 81 22.84 11.31 -9.33
C ASP A 81 22.42 9.83 -9.31
N VAL A 82 21.67 9.38 -8.30
CA VAL A 82 21.16 8.00 -8.19
C VAL A 82 19.62 8.01 -8.25
N GLU A 83 19.07 7.70 -9.41
CA GLU A 83 17.62 7.49 -9.54
C GLU A 83 17.25 6.10 -8.98
N LEU A 84 16.35 6.06 -8.01
CA LEU A 84 15.83 4.80 -7.48
C LEU A 84 14.90 4.15 -8.50
N SER A 85 15.42 3.17 -9.26
CA SER A 85 14.62 2.43 -10.22
C SER A 85 13.62 1.49 -9.53
N ILE A 86 12.55 1.13 -10.24
CA ILE A 86 11.58 0.15 -9.73
C ILE A 86 12.18 -1.23 -9.50
N ASP A 87 13.19 -1.61 -10.30
CA ASP A 87 13.88 -2.90 -10.17
C ASP A 87 14.80 -2.91 -8.94
N ASP A 88 15.47 -1.79 -8.64
CA ASP A 88 16.24 -1.62 -7.41
C ASP A 88 15.32 -1.67 -6.19
N PHE A 89 14.19 -0.96 -6.24
CA PHE A 89 13.20 -0.97 -5.17
C PHE A 89 12.65 -2.38 -4.92
N ARG A 90 12.28 -3.12 -5.98
CA ARG A 90 11.86 -4.51 -5.87
C ARG A 90 12.94 -5.37 -5.22
N THR A 91 14.20 -5.20 -5.61
CA THR A 91 15.33 -5.94 -5.03
C THR A 91 15.48 -5.66 -3.54
N MET A 92 15.26 -4.41 -3.10
CA MET A 92 15.27 -4.05 -1.69
C MET A 92 14.13 -4.74 -0.91
N VAL A 93 12.91 -4.72 -1.47
CA VAL A 93 11.74 -5.40 -0.87
C VAL A 93 11.99 -6.90 -0.77
N ASP A 94 12.47 -7.52 -1.84
CA ASP A 94 12.77 -8.95 -1.87
C ASP A 94 13.87 -9.31 -0.85
N SER A 95 14.89 -8.46 -0.68
CA SER A 95 15.94 -8.67 0.32
C SER A 95 15.38 -8.61 1.76
N GLN A 96 14.50 -7.66 2.07
CA GLN A 96 13.84 -7.63 3.38
C GLN A 96 12.90 -8.81 3.59
N LEU A 97 12.22 -9.26 2.53
CA LEU A 97 11.37 -10.44 2.60
C LEU A 97 12.19 -11.67 2.95
N GLU A 98 13.35 -11.86 2.32
CA GLU A 98 14.22 -12.99 2.65
C GLU A 98 14.77 -12.92 4.08
N LYS A 99 15.07 -11.72 4.61
CA LYS A 99 15.42 -11.56 6.04
C LYS A 99 14.25 -11.97 6.95
N LEU A 100 13.04 -11.49 6.64
CA LEU A 100 11.84 -11.78 7.43
C LEU A 100 11.50 -13.27 7.43
N ARG A 101 11.75 -13.99 6.33
CA ARG A 101 11.53 -15.45 6.21
C ARG A 101 12.38 -16.29 7.13
N LEU A 102 13.49 -15.74 7.64
CA LEU A 102 14.36 -16.41 8.59
C LEU A 102 13.88 -16.25 10.04
N GLU A 103 12.86 -15.44 10.28
CA GLU A 103 12.34 -15.21 11.63
C GLU A 103 11.40 -16.35 12.10
N PRO A 104 11.44 -16.74 13.39
CA PRO A 104 10.62 -17.83 13.92
C PRO A 104 9.11 -17.63 13.80
N ASP A 105 8.64 -16.39 13.71
CA ASP A 105 7.22 -16.04 13.64
C ASP A 105 6.80 -15.55 12.24
N PHE A 106 7.58 -15.91 11.21
CA PHE A 106 7.35 -15.51 9.82
C PHE A 106 5.89 -15.67 9.38
N ASP A 107 5.27 -16.84 9.57
CA ASP A 107 3.91 -17.11 9.07
C ASP A 107 2.87 -16.14 9.65
N ARG A 108 3.01 -15.82 10.94
CA ARG A 108 2.14 -14.86 11.62
C ARG A 108 2.37 -13.45 11.07
N ARG A 109 3.64 -13.02 10.98
CA ARG A 109 4.00 -11.71 10.45
C ARG A 109 3.59 -11.55 8.99
N ALA A 110 3.72 -12.59 8.17
CA ALA A 110 3.40 -12.57 6.75
C ALA A 110 1.91 -12.37 6.46
N GLY A 111 1.04 -12.82 7.38
CA GLY A 111 -0.41 -12.60 7.30
C GLY A 111 -0.87 -11.25 7.86
N GLU A 112 -0.15 -10.66 8.80
CA GLU A 112 -0.51 -9.38 9.43
C GLU A 112 0.12 -8.16 8.74
N MET A 113 1.30 -8.34 8.16
CA MET A 113 2.09 -7.26 7.58
C MET A 113 1.85 -7.14 6.07
N THR A 114 1.78 -5.90 5.61
CA THR A 114 1.60 -5.57 4.20
C THR A 114 2.94 -5.40 3.49
N VAL A 115 2.95 -5.60 2.18
CA VAL A 115 4.14 -5.34 1.35
C VAL A 115 4.54 -3.86 1.41
N GLY A 116 3.58 -2.93 1.50
CA GLY A 116 3.88 -1.50 1.66
C GLY A 116 4.67 -1.19 2.95
N GLN A 117 4.32 -1.84 4.07
CA GLN A 117 5.10 -1.72 5.31
C GLN A 117 6.49 -2.33 5.16
N LEU A 118 6.61 -3.47 4.48
CA LEU A 118 7.90 -4.12 4.25
C LEU A 118 8.79 -3.25 3.35
N ALA A 119 8.19 -2.60 2.37
CA ALA A 119 8.87 -1.69 1.46
C ALA A 119 9.36 -0.42 2.16
N LEU A 120 8.58 0.14 3.09
CA LEU A 120 9.05 1.23 3.95
C LEU A 120 10.27 0.80 4.77
N ILE A 121 10.23 -0.38 5.40
CA ILE A 121 11.38 -0.92 6.14
C ILE A 121 12.59 -1.09 5.23
N ALA A 122 12.38 -1.55 3.98
CA ALA A 122 13.45 -1.71 3.00
C ALA A 122 14.13 -0.37 2.67
N LEU A 123 13.36 0.70 2.50
CA LEU A 123 13.89 2.05 2.27
C LEU A 123 14.63 2.59 3.49
N ILE A 124 14.09 2.42 4.69
CA ILE A 124 14.74 2.86 5.95
C ILE A 124 16.09 2.16 6.12
N ASP A 125 16.14 0.84 5.93
CA ASP A 125 17.36 0.04 6.06
C ASP A 125 18.41 0.41 4.99
N LYS A 126 17.96 0.66 3.76
CA LYS A 126 18.85 1.01 2.65
C LYS A 126 19.36 2.46 2.72
N PHE A 127 18.50 3.37 3.13
CA PHE A 127 18.69 4.82 3.06
C PHE A 127 18.41 5.49 4.42
N PRO A 128 19.18 5.13 5.47
CA PRO A 128 18.95 5.69 6.80
C PRO A 128 19.28 7.18 6.83
N CYS A 129 18.40 7.98 7.42
CA CYS A 129 18.72 9.37 7.75
C CYS A 129 19.72 9.40 8.90
N ARG A 130 20.93 9.91 8.63
CA ARG A 130 21.95 10.18 9.64
C ARG A 130 21.75 11.60 10.17
N GLU A 131 21.92 11.78 11.48
CA GLU A 131 21.93 13.09 12.13
C GLU A 131 23.12 13.96 11.69
#